data_AF-A0A7K0VT73-F1
#
_entry.id   AF-A0A7K0VT73-F1
#
_cell.length_a   1.000
_cell.length_b   1.000
_cell.length_c   1.000
_cell.angle_alpha   90.00
_cell.angle_beta   90.00
_cell.angle_gamma   90.00
#
_symmetry.space_group_name_H-M   'P 1'
#
loop_
_entity.id
_entity.type
_entity.pdbx_description
1 polymer ?
#
loop_
_entity_poly.entity_id
_entity_poly.type
_entity_poly.pdbx_seq_one_letter_code
_entity_poly.pdbx_strand_id
1 'polypeptide(L)'
;MSGTLAMAESVQLDTSAPSESQVITQSVSEGLASQVIVDGLDFVPPMPYGSICPQWYDLAMQYFSPAEWDTIDFLLNRESRCKVLAFNPRDTNGKPSYSLFQINAFWCRPSKHYDEGFLQQKGVLTTCEELFEPETQFRAARAIYVEGLVRHGRGWRSWGNYPETR
;
A
#
# COMPACT_ATOMS: atom_id res chain seq x y z
N MET A 1 -46.28 41.23 -3.95
CA MET A 1 -45.62 41.94 -5.08
C MET A 1 -44.35 41.15 -5.36
N SER A 2 -44.34 40.34 -6.42
CA SER A 2 -43.82 40.73 -7.75
C SER A 2 -42.33 41.13 -7.64
N GLY A 3 -41.37 40.47 -8.28
CA GLY A 3 -41.54 39.63 -9.46
C GLY A 3 -40.36 38.74 -9.85
N THR A 4 -40.71 37.96 -10.85
CA THR A 4 -40.02 37.05 -11.76
C THR A 4 -38.78 37.66 -12.43
N LEU A 5 -37.75 36.85 -12.72
CA LEU A 5 -37.42 36.43 -14.10
C LEU A 5 -36.17 35.52 -14.16
N ALA A 6 -36.34 34.40 -14.85
CA ALA A 6 -35.32 33.50 -15.34
C ALA A 6 -34.76 33.97 -16.70
N MET A 7 -33.52 33.60 -17.01
CA MET A 7 -32.91 33.31 -18.34
C MET A 7 -31.60 32.53 -18.01
N ALA A 8 -31.40 31.25 -18.32
CA ALA A 8 -31.29 30.55 -19.60
C ALA A 8 -29.99 30.84 -20.38
N GLU A 9 -29.46 29.77 -21.00
CA GLU A 9 -28.36 29.65 -21.99
C GLU A 9 -26.93 29.55 -21.45
N SER A 10 -26.04 28.70 -21.98
CA SER A 10 -26.14 27.61 -22.96
C SER A 10 -24.83 26.82 -22.94
N VAL A 11 -24.95 25.53 -23.27
CA VAL A 11 -23.85 24.56 -23.45
C VAL A 11 -23.18 24.79 -24.79
N GLN A 12 -21.84 24.81 -24.84
CA GLN A 12 -21.09 24.48 -26.05
C GLN A 12 -20.05 23.41 -25.70
N LEU A 13 -20.37 22.21 -26.18
CA LEU A 13 -19.57 21.01 -26.14
C LEU A 13 -18.94 20.88 -27.53
N ASP A 14 -17.74 21.42 -27.73
CA ASP A 14 -17.05 21.24 -29.01
C ASP A 14 -16.44 19.85 -29.05
N THR A 15 -17.19 18.98 -29.73
CA THR A 15 -16.75 17.67 -30.22
C THR A 15 -16.10 17.89 -31.58
N SER A 16 -14.78 17.76 -31.65
CA SER A 16 -14.08 17.55 -32.92
C SER A 16 -13.59 16.11 -32.99
N ALA A 17 -14.24 15.34 -33.86
CA ALA A 17 -13.99 13.94 -34.19
C ALA A 17 -12.63 13.75 -34.92
N PRO A 18 -12.14 12.50 -35.04
CA PRO A 18 -10.74 12.19 -35.36
C PRO A 18 -10.48 12.16 -36.87
N SER A 19 -9.31 12.64 -37.29
CA SER A 19 -8.82 12.55 -38.67
C SER A 19 -8.24 11.17 -38.95
N GLU A 20 -8.77 10.53 -39.98
CA GLU A 20 -8.32 9.27 -40.55
C GLU A 20 -6.94 9.35 -41.23
N SER A 21 -6.30 8.18 -41.25
CA SER A 21 -5.43 7.63 -42.31
C SER A 21 -4.09 8.29 -42.57
N GLN A 22 -3.00 7.61 -42.17
CA GLN A 22 -1.98 7.14 -43.12
C GLN A 22 -1.42 5.78 -42.70
N VAL A 23 -1.76 4.75 -43.48
CA VAL A 23 -1.14 3.43 -43.48
C VAL A 23 0.21 3.54 -44.19
N ILE A 24 1.31 3.32 -43.46
CA ILE A 24 2.62 3.08 -44.08
C ILE A 24 3.00 1.63 -43.78
N THR A 25 2.80 0.79 -44.79
CA THR A 25 3.33 -0.56 -44.88
C THR A 25 4.82 -0.47 -45.17
N GLN A 26 5.69 -0.86 -44.23
CA GLN A 26 7.10 -1.12 -44.50
C GLN A 26 7.56 -2.44 -43.88
N SER A 27 7.75 -3.40 -44.79
CA SER A 27 8.77 -4.45 -44.83
C SER A 27 9.05 -5.29 -43.57
N VAL A 28 8.60 -6.55 -43.66
CA VAL A 28 9.15 -7.69 -42.93
C VAL A 28 10.60 -7.91 -43.37
N SER A 29 11.56 -7.82 -42.45
CA SER A 29 12.81 -8.57 -42.51
C SER A 29 13.39 -8.73 -41.10
N GLU A 30 13.96 -9.90 -40.87
CA GLU A 30 14.24 -10.56 -39.61
C GLU A 30 15.15 -9.80 -38.65
N GLY A 31 14.73 -9.75 -37.39
CA GLY A 31 15.54 -9.31 -36.27
C GLY A 31 14.80 -9.60 -34.98
N LEU A 32 15.08 -10.78 -34.40
CA LEU A 32 14.53 -11.25 -33.13
C LEU A 32 15.11 -10.42 -31.97
N ALA A 33 14.69 -9.16 -31.87
CA ALA A 33 14.94 -8.32 -30.72
C ALA A 33 13.61 -8.09 -30.02
N SER A 34 13.52 -8.59 -28.79
CA SER A 34 12.40 -8.45 -27.88
C SER A 34 11.94 -6.99 -27.82
N GLN A 35 10.87 -6.67 -28.55
CA GLN A 35 10.21 -5.38 -28.48
C GLN A 35 9.03 -5.54 -27.51
N VAL A 36 9.36 -5.46 -26.22
CA VAL A 36 8.36 -5.25 -25.18
C VAL A 36 7.84 -3.83 -25.39
N ILE A 37 6.59 -3.74 -25.85
CA ILE A 37 5.81 -2.51 -25.80
C ILE A 37 5.65 -2.18 -24.32
N VAL A 38 6.41 -1.18 -23.85
CA VAL A 38 6.24 -0.61 -22.51
C VAL A 38 5.02 0.30 -22.59
N ASP A 39 3.84 -0.32 -22.55
CA ASP A 39 2.68 0.31 -21.94
C ASP A 39 3.07 0.60 -20.49
N GLY A 40 2.70 1.75 -19.94
CA GLY A 40 3.13 2.24 -18.62
C GLY A 40 2.57 1.44 -17.45
N LEU A 41 2.73 0.12 -17.49
CA LEU A 41 2.45 -0.82 -16.43
C LEU A 41 3.54 -0.66 -15.38
N ASP A 42 3.12 -0.34 -14.15
CA ASP A 42 3.97 -0.29 -12.96
C ASP A 42 4.81 -1.56 -12.88
N PHE A 43 6.07 -1.45 -13.30
CA PHE A 43 6.99 -2.57 -13.25
C PHE A 43 7.34 -2.84 -11.78
N VAL A 44 6.66 -3.83 -11.20
CA VAL A 44 7.08 -4.39 -9.92
C VAL A 44 8.42 -5.10 -10.16
N PRO A 45 9.51 -4.69 -9.49
CA PRO A 45 10.81 -5.34 -9.70
C PRO A 45 10.70 -6.81 -9.35
N PRO A 46 11.50 -7.69 -9.99
CA PRO A 46 11.47 -9.10 -9.64
C PRO A 46 11.83 -9.27 -8.16
N MET A 47 11.03 -10.10 -7.47
CA MET A 47 11.30 -10.47 -6.09
C MET A 47 12.72 -11.04 -5.92
N PRO A 48 13.48 -10.62 -4.89
CA PRO A 48 14.78 -11.19 -4.59
C PRO A 48 14.73 -12.71 -4.37
N TYR A 49 15.68 -13.42 -4.99
CA TYR A 49 15.81 -14.87 -4.80
C TYR A 49 16.11 -15.21 -3.34
N GLY A 50 15.44 -16.23 -2.82
CA GLY A 50 15.60 -16.67 -1.43
C GLY A 50 14.77 -15.89 -0.41
N SER A 51 13.83 -15.04 -0.87
CA SER A 51 12.81 -14.44 0.01
C SER A 51 12.09 -15.50 0.84
N ILE A 52 11.87 -15.22 2.12
CA ILE A 52 11.35 -16.15 3.13
C ILE A 52 9.82 -16.24 3.07
N CYS A 53 9.17 -15.11 2.84
CA CYS A 53 7.73 -14.93 2.74
C CYS A 53 7.34 -14.41 1.34
N PRO A 54 7.75 -15.10 0.25
CA PRO A 54 7.65 -14.62 -1.12
C PRO A 54 6.21 -14.32 -1.57
N GLN A 55 5.23 -15.01 -0.99
CA GLN A 55 3.81 -14.85 -1.33
C GLN A 55 3.24 -13.45 -1.02
N TRP A 56 3.96 -12.63 -0.26
CA TRP A 56 3.52 -11.29 0.12
C TRP A 56 4.23 -10.17 -0.64
N TYR A 57 5.15 -10.51 -1.55
CA TYR A 57 5.99 -9.54 -2.26
C TYR A 57 5.17 -8.55 -3.08
N ASP A 58 4.31 -9.04 -3.98
CA ASP A 58 3.52 -8.19 -4.88
C ASP A 58 2.60 -7.23 -4.11
N LEU A 59 2.07 -7.68 -2.97
CA LEU A 59 1.25 -6.83 -2.11
C LEU A 59 2.12 -5.78 -1.39
N ALA A 60 3.30 -6.16 -0.90
CA ALA A 60 4.21 -5.23 -0.25
C ALA A 60 4.65 -4.09 -1.17
N MET A 61 4.89 -4.38 -2.45
CA MET A 61 5.32 -3.39 -3.46
C MET A 61 4.27 -2.31 -3.76
N GLN A 62 3.01 -2.54 -3.38
CA GLN A 62 1.96 -1.51 -3.47
C GLN A 62 2.08 -0.44 -2.37
N TYR A 63 2.77 -0.74 -1.27
CA TYR A 63 2.84 0.13 -0.08
C TYR A 63 4.24 0.56 0.31
N PHE A 64 5.25 -0.19 -0.11
CA PHE A 64 6.65 0.01 0.26
C PHE A 64 7.52 0.04 -0.99
N SER A 65 8.66 0.73 -0.87
CA SER A 65 9.66 0.70 -1.92
C SER A 65 10.34 -0.67 -1.98
N PRO A 66 10.84 -1.09 -3.16
CA PRO A 66 11.56 -2.35 -3.31
C PRO A 66 12.77 -2.49 -2.38
N ALA A 67 13.42 -1.37 -2.04
CA ALA A 67 14.58 -1.35 -1.14
C ALA A 67 14.25 -1.74 0.31
N GLU A 68 12.97 -1.69 0.70
CA GLU A 68 12.49 -2.07 2.04
C GLU A 68 12.18 -3.57 2.15
N TRP A 69 12.15 -4.30 1.03
CA TRP A 69 11.67 -5.68 0.99
C TRP A 69 12.43 -6.61 1.91
N ASP A 70 13.77 -6.57 1.94
CA ASP A 70 14.56 -7.47 2.77
C ASP A 70 14.27 -7.31 4.27
N THR A 71 13.93 -6.10 4.70
CA THR A 71 13.46 -5.84 6.08
C THR A 71 12.04 -6.38 6.26
N ILE A 72 11.12 -6.10 5.33
CA ILE A 72 9.73 -6.56 5.38
C ILE A 72 9.69 -8.09 5.44
N ASP A 73 10.32 -8.78 4.50
CA ASP A 73 10.39 -10.24 4.40
C ASP A 73 10.89 -10.88 5.70
N PHE A 74 11.96 -10.33 6.26
CA PHE A 74 12.47 -10.71 7.56
C PHE A 74 11.44 -10.52 8.68
N LEU A 75 10.75 -9.37 8.72
CA LEU A 75 9.72 -9.07 9.71
C LEU A 75 8.53 -10.02 9.59
N LEU A 76 8.02 -10.26 8.37
CA LEU A 76 6.89 -11.15 8.13
C LEU A 76 7.17 -12.56 8.68
N ASN A 77 8.38 -13.08 8.44
CA ASN A 77 8.77 -14.38 8.98
C ASN A 77 8.93 -14.34 10.50
N ARG A 78 9.60 -13.31 11.05
CA ARG A 78 9.86 -13.20 12.49
C ARG A 78 8.55 -13.10 13.28
N GLU A 79 7.66 -12.23 12.83
CA GLU A 79 6.44 -11.86 13.56
C GLU A 79 5.35 -12.92 13.45
N SER A 80 5.16 -13.52 12.28
CA SER A 80 4.00 -14.38 12.03
C SER A 80 4.33 -15.72 11.40
N ARG A 81 5.59 -15.98 11.03
CA ARG A 81 5.96 -17.09 10.13
C ARG A 81 5.20 -17.00 8.80
N CYS A 82 5.06 -15.78 8.27
CA CYS A 82 4.34 -15.46 7.04
C CYS A 82 2.82 -15.77 7.09
N LYS A 83 2.22 -15.94 8.28
CA LYS A 83 0.81 -16.32 8.44
C LYS A 83 -0.09 -15.11 8.62
N VAL A 84 -0.99 -14.90 7.66
CA VAL A 84 -1.90 -13.74 7.64
C VAL A 84 -2.84 -13.65 8.84
N LEU A 85 -3.28 -14.80 9.36
CA LEU A 85 -4.17 -14.88 10.52
C LEU A 85 -3.41 -15.08 11.84
N ALA A 86 -2.11 -14.78 11.90
CA ALA A 86 -1.35 -14.88 13.14
C ALA A 86 -1.97 -13.97 14.21
N PHE A 87 -2.19 -14.50 15.40
CA PHE A 87 -2.83 -13.78 16.49
C PHE A 87 -2.16 -14.14 17.81
N ASN A 88 -1.69 -13.11 18.52
CA ASN A 88 -1.18 -13.25 19.87
C ASN A 88 -2.16 -12.58 20.83
N PRO A 89 -2.98 -13.33 21.60
CA PRO A 89 -3.99 -12.75 22.47
C PRO A 89 -3.43 -12.01 23.70
N ARG A 90 -2.16 -12.24 24.05
CA ARG A 90 -1.53 -11.70 25.27
C ARG A 90 -0.13 -11.19 24.96
N ASP A 91 -0.04 -10.24 24.05
CA ASP A 91 1.21 -9.54 23.78
C ASP A 91 1.51 -8.51 24.90
N THR A 92 2.64 -7.82 24.76
CA THR A 92 3.17 -6.80 25.64
C THR A 92 2.07 -5.83 26.08
N ASN A 93 2.05 -5.52 27.38
CA ASN A 93 1.04 -4.67 28.04
C ASN A 93 -0.40 -5.24 28.03
N GLY A 94 -0.57 -6.56 27.83
CA GLY A 94 -1.85 -7.26 27.95
C GLY A 94 -2.82 -7.00 26.80
N LYS A 95 -2.36 -6.36 25.72
CA LYS A 95 -3.14 -6.13 24.51
C LYS A 95 -2.80 -7.21 23.47
N PRO A 96 -3.75 -7.64 22.62
CA PRO A 96 -3.45 -8.59 21.58
C PRO A 96 -2.63 -7.97 20.44
N SER A 97 -1.93 -8.80 19.68
CA SER A 97 -1.28 -8.44 18.43
C SER A 97 -1.82 -9.28 17.28
N TYR A 98 -1.98 -8.63 16.13
CA TYR A 98 -2.68 -9.18 14.98
C TYR A 98 -1.72 -9.31 13.81
N SER A 99 -2.00 -10.28 12.94
CA SER A 99 -1.60 -10.28 11.55
C SER A 99 -0.13 -10.59 11.25
N LEU A 100 0.25 -10.45 9.96
CA LEU A 100 1.60 -10.68 9.45
C LEU A 100 2.68 -9.90 10.21
N PHE A 101 2.38 -8.66 10.56
CA PHE A 101 3.31 -7.72 11.20
C PHE A 101 3.21 -7.70 12.74
N GLN A 102 2.36 -8.57 13.34
CA GLN A 102 2.03 -8.55 14.78
C GLN A 102 1.75 -7.12 15.29
N ILE A 103 0.86 -6.41 14.61
CA ILE A 103 0.45 -5.06 14.98
C ILE A 103 -0.30 -5.14 16.31
N ASN A 104 0.28 -4.53 17.35
CA ASN A 104 -0.33 -4.47 18.68
C ASN A 104 -1.61 -3.63 18.68
N ALA A 105 -2.63 -4.08 19.41
CA ALA A 105 -3.93 -3.42 19.49
C ALA A 105 -3.85 -1.98 20.01
N PHE A 106 -2.75 -1.57 20.64
CA PHE A 106 -2.46 -0.17 20.94
C PHE A 106 -2.62 0.76 19.73
N TRP A 107 -2.29 0.29 18.52
CA TRP A 107 -2.38 1.09 17.30
C TRP A 107 -3.82 1.28 16.78
N CYS A 108 -4.72 0.34 17.07
CA CYS A 108 -6.11 0.33 16.61
C CYS A 108 -7.13 0.47 17.75
N ARG A 109 -6.71 0.95 18.93
CA ARG A 109 -7.61 1.16 20.07
C ARG A 109 -7.41 2.56 20.66
N PRO A 110 -8.45 3.11 21.31
CA PRO A 110 -8.36 4.36 22.03
C PRO A 110 -7.13 4.47 22.93
N SER A 111 -6.51 5.64 22.93
CA SER A 111 -5.36 6.00 23.76
C SER A 111 -5.46 7.45 24.20
N LYS A 112 -4.57 7.88 25.12
CA LYS A 112 -4.51 9.28 25.56
C LYS A 112 -4.22 10.31 24.45
N HIS A 113 -3.80 9.86 23.27
CA HIS A 113 -3.48 10.72 22.13
C HIS A 113 -4.50 10.61 20.99
N TYR A 114 -5.26 9.52 20.96
CA TYR A 114 -6.11 9.16 19.84
C TYR A 114 -7.39 8.53 20.39
N ASP A 115 -8.49 9.28 20.40
CA ASP A 115 -9.74 8.87 21.03
C ASP A 115 -10.33 7.60 20.40
N GLU A 116 -10.14 7.40 19.10
CA GLU A 116 -10.61 6.21 18.36
C GLU A 116 -9.49 5.17 18.16
N GLY A 117 -8.23 5.58 18.37
CA GLY A 117 -7.03 4.84 17.97
C GLY A 117 -6.31 5.49 16.78
N PHE A 118 -5.01 5.25 16.69
CA PHE A 118 -4.17 5.88 15.66
C PHE A 118 -4.63 5.47 14.25
N LEU A 119 -4.83 4.17 14.02
CA LEU A 119 -5.17 3.64 12.70
C LEU A 119 -6.58 4.06 12.24
N GLN A 120 -7.52 4.20 13.17
CA GLN A 120 -8.85 4.78 12.91
C GLN A 120 -8.75 6.23 12.45
N GLN A 121 -8.02 7.06 13.19
CA GLN A 121 -7.86 8.48 12.84
C GLN A 121 -7.11 8.68 11.52
N LYS A 122 -6.27 7.72 11.12
CA LYS A 122 -5.61 7.72 9.81
C LYS A 122 -6.48 7.16 8.68
N GLY A 123 -7.71 6.73 8.96
CA GLY A 123 -8.62 6.15 7.96
C GLY A 123 -8.10 4.84 7.37
N VAL A 124 -7.29 4.10 8.13
CA VAL A 124 -6.73 2.81 7.67
C VAL A 124 -7.75 1.69 7.87
N LEU A 125 -8.44 1.70 9.01
CA LEU A 125 -9.43 0.70 9.41
C LEU A 125 -10.48 1.34 10.31
N THR A 126 -11.60 0.65 10.52
CA THR A 126 -12.62 1.04 11.50
C THR A 126 -12.48 0.22 12.79
N THR A 127 -12.20 -1.09 12.68
CA THR A 127 -11.99 -1.97 13.84
C THR A 127 -10.69 -2.77 13.73
N CYS A 128 -10.20 -3.26 14.87
CA CYS A 128 -8.94 -4.04 14.91
C CYS A 128 -9.04 -5.37 14.14
N GLU A 129 -10.24 -5.92 13.96
CA GLU A 129 -10.47 -7.19 13.27
C GLU A 129 -10.11 -7.08 11.78
N GLU A 130 -10.20 -5.90 11.18
CA GLU A 130 -9.76 -5.63 9.81
C GLU A 130 -8.25 -5.81 9.63
N LEU A 131 -7.47 -5.88 10.73
CA LEU A 131 -6.06 -6.28 10.65
C LEU A 131 -5.88 -7.75 10.22
N PHE A 132 -6.93 -8.54 10.04
CA PHE A 132 -6.80 -9.85 9.39
C PHE A 132 -6.95 -9.80 7.87
N GLU A 133 -7.34 -8.66 7.30
CA GLU A 133 -7.39 -8.45 5.86
C GLU A 133 -6.01 -8.08 5.30
N PRO A 134 -5.47 -8.81 4.30
CA PRO A 134 -4.10 -8.60 3.84
C PRO A 134 -3.79 -7.15 3.48
N GLU A 135 -4.67 -6.51 2.70
CA GLU A 135 -4.46 -5.14 2.24
C GLU A 135 -4.38 -4.14 3.41
N THR A 136 -5.33 -4.26 4.34
CA THR A 136 -5.39 -3.41 5.55
C THR A 136 -4.13 -3.57 6.42
N GLN A 137 -3.56 -4.77 6.50
CA GLN A 137 -2.32 -5.01 7.25
C GLN A 137 -1.14 -4.23 6.70
N PHE A 138 -0.96 -4.24 5.38
CA PHE A 138 0.14 -3.50 4.75
C PHE A 138 -0.09 -1.98 4.82
N ARG A 139 -1.34 -1.51 4.64
CA ARG A 139 -1.70 -0.11 4.89
C ARG A 139 -1.41 0.32 6.33
N ALA A 140 -1.75 -0.51 7.31
CA ALA A 140 -1.49 -0.25 8.72
C ALA A 140 0.00 -0.24 9.04
N ALA A 141 0.76 -1.23 8.55
CA ALA A 141 2.21 -1.28 8.71
C ALA A 141 2.86 -0.04 8.10
N ARG A 142 2.44 0.40 6.91
CA ARG A 142 2.94 1.62 6.26
C ARG A 142 2.63 2.87 7.07
N ALA A 143 1.42 3.00 7.61
CA ALA A 143 1.05 4.14 8.45
C ALA A 143 1.90 4.23 9.72
N ILE A 144 2.15 3.09 10.38
CA ILE A 144 3.00 3.00 11.57
C ILE A 144 4.47 3.30 11.23
N TYR A 145 4.96 2.78 10.10
CA TYR A 145 6.29 3.06 9.57
C TYR A 145 6.50 4.56 9.34
N VAL A 146 5.58 5.22 8.63
CA VAL A 146 5.63 6.66 8.37
C VAL A 146 5.59 7.47 9.67
N GLU A 147 4.76 7.08 10.63
CA GLU A 147 4.72 7.72 11.95
C GLU A 147 6.06 7.63 12.69
N GLY A 148 6.72 6.47 12.63
CA GLY A 148 8.06 6.26 13.17
C GLY A 148 9.11 7.16 12.52
N LEU A 149 9.08 7.29 11.19
CA LEU A 149 9.95 8.20 10.46
C LEU A 149 9.71 9.65 10.86
N VAL A 150 8.45 10.12 10.83
CA VAL A 150 8.10 11.51 11.11
C VAL A 150 8.45 11.91 12.54
N ARG A 151 8.20 11.04 13.52
CA ARG A 151 8.41 11.37 14.94
C ARG A 151 9.82 11.11 15.44
N HIS A 152 10.52 10.14 14.85
CA HIS A 152 11.75 9.60 15.42
C HIS A 152 12.88 9.40 14.41
N GLY A 153 12.66 9.73 13.14
CA GLY A 153 13.62 9.48 12.06
C GLY A 153 13.90 8.00 11.81
N ARG A 154 13.04 7.10 12.31
CA ARG A 154 13.22 5.64 12.22
C ARG A 154 11.89 4.93 12.02
N GLY A 155 11.65 4.39 10.82
CA GLY A 155 10.36 3.84 10.44
C GLY A 155 10.09 2.49 11.09
N TRP A 156 11.08 1.60 11.09
CA TRP A 156 10.96 0.26 11.67
C TRP A 156 10.99 0.22 13.21
N ARG A 157 11.02 1.38 13.88
CA ARG A 157 11.16 1.51 15.34
C ARG A 157 10.13 0.69 16.13
N SER A 158 8.90 0.58 15.64
CA SER A 158 7.83 -0.18 16.30
C SER A 158 8.10 -1.70 16.33
N TRP A 159 8.96 -2.19 15.45
CA TRP A 159 9.34 -3.59 15.33
C TRP A 159 10.77 -3.87 15.82
N GLY A 160 11.55 -2.83 16.15
CA GLY A 160 12.90 -2.95 16.70
C GLY A 160 13.87 -1.93 16.12
N ASN A 161 15.16 -2.20 16.24
CA ASN A 161 16.23 -1.33 15.72
C ASN A 161 16.74 -1.87 14.39
N TYR A 162 15.96 -1.70 13.32
CA TYR A 162 16.31 -2.13 11.97
C TYR A 162 16.72 -0.95 11.09
N PRO A 163 17.66 -1.14 10.17
CA PRO A 163 17.92 -0.13 9.14
C PRO A 163 16.69 0.00 8.24
N GLU A 164 16.53 1.16 7.60
CA GLU A 164 15.41 1.40 6.68
C GLU A 164 15.47 0.46 5.47
N THR A 165 16.68 0.07 5.07
CA THR A 165 16.99 -0.92 4.03
C THR A 165 18.04 -1.90 4.57
N ARG A 166 17.88 -3.20 4.34
CA ARG A 166 18.78 -4.25 4.83
C ARG A 166 19.80 -4.68 3.78
#